data_AF-A0A964KXP8-F1
#
_entry.id   AF-A0A964KXP8-F1
#
_cell.length_a   1.000
_cell.length_b   1.000
_cell.length_c   1.000
_cell.angle_alpha   90.00
_cell.angle_beta   90.00
_cell.angle_gamma   90.00
#
_symmetry.space_group_name_H-M   'P 1'
#
loop_
_entity.id
_entity.type
_entity.pdbx_description
1 polymer ?
#
loop_
_entity_poly.entity_id
_entity_poly.type
_entity_poly.pdbx_seq_one_letter_code
_entity_poly.pdbx_strand_id
1 'polypeptide(L)'
;MSAARFKQVADSAKIDRAVAALNKHGFSAKVVATGADAKAAVLALIPAGSEVFTYTSATLDATGITEALNAAPYKSLRDKMYGLDRNTQSAEMRAIGSAPAFA
;
A
#
# COMPACT_ATOMS: atom_id res chain seq x y z
N MET A 1 -29.85 7.28 5.51
CA MET A 1 -28.72 7.64 4.61
C MET A 1 -28.98 6.98 3.25
N SER A 2 -29.07 7.72 2.14
CA SER A 2 -29.36 7.14 0.80
C SER A 2 -28.13 6.50 0.16
N ALA A 3 -28.34 5.46 -0.65
CA ALA A 3 -27.28 4.79 -1.43
C ALA A 3 -26.54 5.74 -2.40
N ALA A 4 -27.22 6.78 -2.90
CA ALA A 4 -26.66 7.73 -3.86
C ALA A 4 -25.42 8.46 -3.33
N ARG A 5 -25.37 8.76 -2.02
CA ARG A 5 -24.24 9.48 -1.41
C ARG A 5 -22.91 8.73 -1.53
N PHE A 6 -22.95 7.39 -1.57
CA PHE A 6 -21.75 6.55 -1.64
C PHE A 6 -21.18 6.45 -3.05
N LYS A 7 -21.92 6.95 -4.07
CA LYS A 7 -21.46 7.01 -5.45
C LYS A 7 -20.86 8.36 -5.82
N GLN A 8 -20.96 9.35 -4.93
CA GLN A 8 -20.45 10.69 -5.17
C GLN A 8 -19.00 10.81 -4.69
N VAL A 9 -18.10 11.19 -5.59
CA VAL A 9 -16.69 11.46 -5.26
C VAL A 9 -16.61 12.67 -4.33
N ALA A 10 -15.66 12.64 -3.40
CA ALA A 10 -15.42 13.77 -2.50
C ALA A 10 -14.93 15.00 -3.28
N ASP A 11 -15.39 16.18 -2.88
CA ASP A 11 -14.84 17.45 -3.36
C ASP A 11 -13.45 17.73 -2.74
N SER A 12 -12.71 18.64 -3.35
CA SER A 12 -11.37 19.03 -2.90
C SER A 12 -11.37 19.55 -1.46
N ALA A 13 -12.37 20.35 -1.07
CA ALA A 13 -12.47 20.91 0.27
C ALA A 13 -12.56 19.82 1.36
N LYS A 14 -13.25 18.70 1.10
CA LYS A 14 -13.27 17.54 2.00
C LYS A 14 -11.93 16.82 2.04
N ILE A 15 -11.27 16.65 0.89
CA ILE A 15 -9.95 16.01 0.81
C ILE A 15 -8.92 16.83 1.58
N ASP A 16 -8.87 18.14 1.36
CA ASP A 16 -7.93 19.05 2.01
C ASP A 16 -8.12 19.08 3.52
N ARG A 17 -9.38 19.07 3.98
CA ARG A 17 -9.70 18.96 5.42
C ARG A 17 -9.19 17.64 6.01
N ALA A 18 -9.38 16.53 5.30
CA ALA A 18 -8.91 15.22 5.77
C ALA A 18 -7.37 15.18 5.85
N VAL A 19 -6.68 15.69 4.83
CA VAL A 19 -5.23 15.77 4.77
C VAL A 19 -4.67 16.64 5.90
N ALA A 20 -5.25 17.82 6.12
CA ALA A 20 -4.86 18.70 7.21
C ALA A 20 -5.03 18.04 8.58
N ALA A 21 -6.14 17.31 8.79
CA ALA A 21 -6.37 16.56 10.02
C ALA A 21 -5.35 15.42 10.21
N LEU A 22 -5.10 14.62 9.18
CA LEU A 22 -4.12 13.52 9.22
C LEU A 22 -2.71 14.05 9.56
N ASN A 23 -2.27 15.10 8.87
CA ASN A 23 -0.99 15.75 9.13
C ASN A 23 -0.89 16.31 10.55
N LYS A 24 -1.96 16.97 11.04
CA LYS A 24 -2.02 17.46 12.43
C LYS A 24 -1.89 16.33 13.46
N HIS A 25 -2.34 15.12 13.13
CA HIS A 25 -2.30 13.95 14.00
C HIS A 25 -1.08 13.04 13.77
N GLY A 26 -0.06 13.50 13.05
CA GLY A 26 1.20 12.78 12.88
C GLY A 26 1.25 11.80 11.71
N PHE A 27 0.24 11.77 10.85
CA PHE A 27 0.26 11.00 9.60
C PHE A 27 0.70 11.89 8.45
N SER A 28 1.77 11.53 7.74
CA SER A 28 2.21 12.25 6.54
C SER A 28 1.30 11.97 5.34
N ALA A 29 0.20 12.73 5.23
CA ALA A 29 -0.75 12.63 4.14
C ALA A 29 -0.42 13.62 3.01
N LYS A 30 -0.40 13.11 1.77
CA LYS A 30 -0.15 13.88 0.55
C LYS A 30 -1.27 13.66 -0.47
N VAL A 31 -1.72 14.74 -1.11
CA VAL A 31 -2.63 14.70 -2.26
C VAL A 31 -1.80 14.77 -3.54
N VAL A 32 -2.17 13.96 -4.53
CA VAL A 32 -1.56 13.93 -5.85
C VAL A 32 -2.66 13.89 -6.92
N ALA A 33 -2.34 14.33 -8.13
CA ALA A 33 -3.34 14.52 -9.19
C ALA A 33 -3.76 13.21 -9.87
N THR A 34 -2.85 12.25 -9.98
CA THR A 34 -3.07 11.02 -10.76
C THR A 34 -2.61 9.75 -10.03
N GLY A 35 -3.06 8.59 -10.52
CA GLY A 35 -2.57 7.30 -10.05
C GLY A 35 -1.07 7.09 -10.31
N ALA A 36 -0.54 7.67 -11.40
CA ALA A 36 0.89 7.64 -11.69
C ALA A 36 1.70 8.46 -10.67
N ASP A 37 1.20 9.64 -10.30
CA ASP A 37 1.82 10.46 -9.25
C ASP A 37 1.75 9.77 -7.88
N ALA A 38 0.67 9.05 -7.59
CA ALA A 38 0.53 8.26 -6.38
C ALA A 38 1.56 7.12 -6.35
N LYS A 39 1.72 6.40 -7.46
CA LYS A 39 2.75 5.36 -7.61
C LYS A 39 4.14 5.94 -7.39
N ALA A 40 4.50 7.04 -8.05
CA ALA A 40 5.79 7.68 -7.87
C ALA A 40 6.02 8.13 -6.41
N ALA A 41 5.01 8.71 -5.77
CA ALA A 41 5.09 9.13 -4.38
C ALA A 41 5.32 7.97 -3.41
N VAL A 42 4.61 6.84 -3.60
CA VAL A 42 4.78 5.65 -2.75
C VAL A 42 6.17 5.03 -2.94
N LEU A 43 6.63 4.87 -4.18
CA LEU A 43 7.95 4.28 -4.45
C LEU A 43 9.09 5.13 -3.90
N ALA A 44 8.93 6.46 -3.85
CA ALA A 44 9.91 7.35 -3.25
C ALA A 44 10.04 7.22 -1.71
N LEU A 45 9.05 6.63 -1.04
CA LEU A 45 9.07 6.41 0.41
C LEU A 45 9.80 5.13 0.82
N ILE A 46 9.92 4.16 -0.09
CA ILE A 46 10.45 2.83 0.21
C ILE A 46 11.83 2.70 -0.44
N PRO A 47 12.91 2.52 0.36
CA PRO A 47 14.24 2.32 -0.17
C PRO A 47 14.32 1.13 -1.14
N ALA A 48 15.16 1.24 -2.17
CA ALA A 48 15.44 0.12 -3.06
C ALA A 48 16.06 -1.05 -2.27
N GLY A 49 15.71 -2.29 -2.63
CA GLY A 49 16.19 -3.50 -1.96
C GLY A 49 15.41 -3.87 -0.69
N SER A 50 14.46 -3.04 -0.25
CA SER A 50 13.61 -3.33 0.90
C SER A 50 12.70 -4.54 0.67
N GLU A 51 12.44 -5.25 1.75
CA GLU A 51 11.42 -6.30 1.81
C GLU A 51 10.04 -5.66 1.99
N VAL A 52 9.12 -5.99 1.10
CA VAL A 52 7.78 -5.40 1.07
C VAL A 52 6.73 -6.52 1.06
N PHE A 53 5.71 -6.40 1.91
CA PHE A 53 4.57 -7.31 1.90
C PHE A 53 3.32 -6.59 1.39
N THR A 54 2.92 -6.85 0.15
CA THR A 54 1.70 -6.24 -0.40
C THR A 54 0.45 -7.07 -0.09
N TYR A 55 -0.49 -6.52 0.67
CA TYR A 55 -1.83 -7.10 0.87
C TYR A 55 -2.74 -6.89 -0.36
N THR A 56 -3.96 -7.45 -0.32
CA THR A 56 -4.96 -7.25 -1.37
C THR A 56 -5.53 -5.84 -1.31
N SER A 57 -5.38 -5.05 -2.38
CA SER A 57 -5.92 -3.69 -2.47
C SER A 57 -6.23 -3.31 -3.91
N ALA A 58 -7.52 -3.20 -4.23
CA ALA A 58 -7.97 -2.80 -5.57
C ALA A 58 -7.41 -1.43 -6.00
N THR A 59 -7.19 -0.51 -5.05
CA THR A 59 -6.59 0.80 -5.33
C THR A 59 -5.11 0.69 -5.71
N LEU A 60 -4.35 -0.19 -5.03
CA LEU A 60 -2.93 -0.41 -5.36
C LEU A 60 -2.79 -1.15 -6.69
N ASP A 61 -3.71 -2.06 -7.00
CA ASP A 61 -3.76 -2.76 -8.29
C ASP A 61 -4.08 -1.77 -9.42
N ALA A 62 -5.12 -0.94 -9.26
CA ALA A 62 -5.53 0.05 -10.27
C ALA A 62 -4.48 1.15 -10.53
N THR A 63 -3.61 1.42 -9.55
CA THR A 63 -2.50 2.39 -9.68
C THR A 63 -1.18 1.74 -10.12
N GLY A 64 -1.15 0.42 -10.28
CA GLY A 64 0.05 -0.33 -10.65
C GLY A 64 1.14 -0.33 -9.59
N ILE A 65 0.78 -0.04 -8.33
CA ILE A 65 1.70 -0.05 -7.18
C ILE A 65 1.99 -1.49 -6.74
N THR A 66 0.97 -2.36 -6.73
CA THR A 66 1.15 -3.77 -6.37
C THR A 66 2.20 -4.44 -7.25
N GLU A 67 2.12 -4.26 -8.57
CA GLU A 67 3.10 -4.82 -9.51
C GLU A 67 4.52 -4.28 -9.26
N ALA A 68 4.65 -2.97 -9.04
CA ALA A 68 5.95 -2.35 -8.83
C ALA A 68 6.63 -2.80 -7.53
N LEU A 69 5.88 -2.97 -6.44
CA LEU A 69 6.42 -3.40 -5.15
C LEU A 69 6.74 -4.90 -5.08
N ASN A 70 6.17 -5.71 -5.98
CA ASN A 70 6.49 -7.14 -6.09
C ASN A 70 7.60 -7.43 -7.11
N ALA A 71 8.16 -6.41 -7.76
CA ALA A 71 9.25 -6.54 -8.73
C ALA A 71 10.56 -5.92 -8.21
N ALA A 72 11.66 -6.15 -8.93
CA ALA A 72 12.92 -5.47 -8.66
C ALA A 72 12.74 -3.94 -8.76
N PRO A 73 13.36 -3.14 -7.87
CA PRO A 73 14.43 -3.52 -6.94
C PRO A 73 13.94 -4.01 -5.57
N TYR A 74 12.63 -4.16 -5.35
CA TYR A 74 12.09 -4.61 -4.07
C TYR A 74 12.10 -6.15 -3.97
N LYS A 75 12.02 -6.63 -2.73
CA LYS A 75 11.91 -8.07 -2.44
C LYS A 75 10.48 -8.35 -1.99
N SER A 76 9.71 -9.05 -2.82
CA SER A 76 8.35 -9.45 -2.47
C SER A 76 8.35 -10.50 -1.36
N LEU A 77 7.90 -10.10 -0.16
CA LEU A 77 7.63 -11.03 0.92
C LEU A 77 6.39 -11.88 0.64
N ARG A 78 5.45 -11.37 -0.16
CA ARG A 78 4.27 -12.11 -0.58
C ARG A 78 4.66 -13.30 -1.45
N ASP A 79 5.50 -13.08 -2.47
CA ASP A 79 5.96 -14.13 -3.36
C ASP A 79 6.85 -15.13 -2.61
N LYS A 80 7.74 -14.63 -1.73
CA LYS A 80 8.51 -15.48 -0.82
C LYS A 80 7.58 -16.39 -0.01
N MET A 81 6.53 -15.82 0.61
CA MET A 81 5.58 -16.58 1.41
C MET A 81 4.81 -17.63 0.58
N TYR A 82 4.45 -17.34 -0.67
CA TYR A 82 3.80 -18.30 -1.56
C TYR A 82 4.70 -19.43 -2.03
N GLY A 83 6.03 -19.24 -2.01
CA GLY A 83 7.01 -20.30 -2.29
C GLY A 83 7.23 -21.28 -1.13
N LEU A 84 6.74 -20.99 0.08
CA LEU A 84 6.97 -21.83 1.27
C LEU A 84 5.98 -23.02 1.33
N ASP A 85 6.48 -24.15 1.79
CA ASP A 85 5.64 -25.33 2.07
C ASP A 85 4.90 -25.17 3.40
N ARG A 86 3.57 -25.15 3.33
CA ARG A 86 2.66 -24.98 4.47
C ARG A 86 2.80 -26.06 5.54
N ASN A 87 3.24 -27.26 5.17
CA ASN A 87 3.37 -28.38 6.08
C ASN A 87 4.67 -28.33 6.89
N THR A 88 5.75 -27.77 6.32
CA THR A 88 7.09 -27.81 6.91
C THR A 88 7.63 -26.45 7.34
N GLN A 89 7.15 -25.35 6.74
CA GLN A 89 7.71 -24.00 6.89
C GLN A 89 6.74 -23.01 7.56
N SER A 90 5.77 -23.51 8.34
CA SER A 90 4.73 -22.67 8.97
C SER A 90 5.28 -21.61 9.94
N ALA A 91 6.47 -21.81 10.52
CA ALA A 91 7.13 -20.83 11.37
C ALA A 91 7.65 -19.63 10.56
N GLU A 92 8.24 -19.88 9.38
CA GLU A 92 8.72 -18.81 8.50
C GLU A 92 7.57 -18.01 7.91
N MET A 93 6.46 -18.65 7.51
CA MET A 93 5.24 -17.96 7.10
C MET A 93 4.71 -17.01 8.18
N ARG A 94 4.68 -17.46 9.44
CA ARG A 94 4.26 -16.63 10.58
C ARG A 94 5.21 -15.46 10.80
N ALA A 95 6.52 -15.66 10.62
CA ALA A 95 7.51 -14.60 10.74
C ALA A 95 7.35 -13.55 9.62
N ILE A 96 7.10 -13.96 8.38
CA ILE A 96 6.85 -13.04 7.26
C ILE A 96 5.58 -12.21 7.51
N GLY A 97 4.51 -12.84 7.98
CA GLY A 97 3.22 -12.17 8.18
C GLY A 97 3.12 -11.28 9.42
N SER A 98 4.01 -11.40 10.41
CA SER A 98 3.85 -10.72 11.70
C SER A 98 4.28 -9.26 11.68
N ALA A 99 5.40 -8.93 11.03
CA ALA A 99 5.96 -7.57 11.05
C ALA A 99 6.93 -7.35 9.87
N PRO A 100 6.42 -7.23 8.62
CA PRO A 100 7.24 -6.80 7.50
C PRO A 100 7.74 -5.37 7.72
N ALA A 101 8.94 -5.05 7.23
CA ALA A 101 9.50 -3.70 7.32
C ALA A 101 8.66 -2.66 6.57
N PHE A 102 8.03 -3.07 5.46
CA PHE A 102 7.09 -2.27 4.67
C PHE A 102 5.89 -3.13 4.28
N ALA A 103 4.68 -2.59 4.42
CA ALA A 103 3.43 -3.23 4.03
C ALA A 103 2.32 -2.23 3.69
#